data_AF-A0A193LF09-F1
#
_entry.id   AF-A0A193LF09-F1
#
_cell.length_a   1.000
_cell.length_b   1.000
_cell.length_c   1.000
_cell.angle_alpha   90.00
_cell.angle_beta   90.00
_cell.angle_gamma   90.00
#
_symmetry.space_group_name_H-M   'P 1'
#
loop_
_entity.id
_entity.type
_entity.pdbx_description
1 polymer ?
#
loop_
_entity_poly.entity_id
_entity_poly.type
_entity_poly.pdbx_seq_one_letter_code
_entity_poly.pdbx_strand_id
1 'polypeptide(L)'
;MANSQHPPTTLAALAELHRRIEVSAAGSRWEEVETLMTERNAMLEHMTGPDRRAALRAAQKSTDRLLALAKSARLELAGDLAKLQRGRKATDIYRANR
;
A
#
# COMPACT_ATOMS: atom_id res chain seq x y z
N MET A 1 -25.88 8.74 -18.79
CA MET A 1 -26.26 7.88 -17.65
C MET A 1 -25.10 6.92 -17.41
N ALA A 2 -24.27 7.18 -16.39
CA ALA A 2 -23.09 6.36 -16.13
C ALA A 2 -23.50 5.08 -15.40
N ASN A 3 -23.21 3.94 -16.03
CA ASN A 3 -23.45 2.60 -15.52
C ASN A 3 -22.55 2.39 -14.28
N SER A 4 -23.07 2.66 -13.09
CA SER A 4 -22.37 2.44 -11.82
C SER A 4 -22.42 0.95 -11.51
N GLN A 5 -21.60 0.17 -12.24
CA GLN A 5 -21.34 -1.22 -11.90
C GLN A 5 -20.58 -1.23 -10.59
N HIS A 6 -21.31 -1.25 -9.47
CA HIS A 6 -20.72 -1.55 -8.18
C HIS A 6 -20.13 -2.97 -8.30
N PRO A 7 -18.82 -3.16 -8.04
CA PRO A 7 -18.25 -4.49 -8.07
C PRO A 7 -18.99 -5.38 -7.06
N PRO A 8 -19.13 -6.69 -7.35
CA PRO A 8 -19.92 -7.59 -6.53
C PRO A 8 -19.42 -7.56 -5.08
N THR A 9 -20.27 -7.17 -4.12
CA THR A 9 -19.96 -7.02 -2.67
C THR A 9 -19.87 -8.36 -1.95
N THR A 10 -19.08 -9.28 -2.51
CA THR A 10 -18.88 -10.64 -2.00
C THR A 10 -17.56 -10.77 -1.27
N LEU A 11 -17.45 -11.75 -0.36
CA LEU A 11 -16.19 -12.06 0.30
C LEU A 11 -15.09 -12.47 -0.71
N ALA A 12 -15.46 -13.09 -1.83
CA ALA A 12 -14.52 -13.48 -2.88
C ALA A 12 -13.90 -12.27 -3.59
N ALA A 13 -14.72 -11.29 -3.98
CA ALA A 13 -14.24 -10.07 -4.60
C ALA A 13 -13.37 -9.24 -3.62
N LEU A 14 -13.70 -9.24 -2.32
CA LEU A 14 -12.87 -8.58 -1.30
C LEU A 14 -11.51 -9.28 -1.14
N ALA A 15 -11.49 -10.61 -1.17
CA ALA A 15 -10.25 -11.38 -1.11
C ALA A 15 -9.34 -11.10 -2.31
N GLU A 16 -9.90 -11.02 -3.52
CA GLU A 16 -9.15 -10.65 -4.72
C GLU A 16 -8.62 -9.21 -4.64
N LEU A 17 -9.42 -8.29 -4.10
CA LEU A 17 -8.99 -6.91 -3.90
C LEU A 17 -7.82 -6.82 -2.91
N HIS A 18 -7.87 -7.55 -1.79
CA HIS A 18 -6.73 -7.66 -0.88
C HIS A 18 -5.48 -8.24 -1.56
N ARG A 19 -5.64 -9.25 -2.42
CA ARG A 19 -4.52 -9.83 -3.18
C ARG A 19 -3.89 -8.79 -4.11
N ARG A 20 -4.70 -8.02 -4.84
CA ARG A 20 -4.21 -6.92 -5.71
C ARG A 20 -3.45 -5.87 -4.91
N ILE A 21 -3.99 -5.47 -3.76
CA ILE A 21 -3.34 -4.52 -2.84
C ILE A 21 -1.96 -5.05 -2.39
N GLU A 22 -1.88 -6.31 -1.97
CA GLU A 22 -0.62 -6.92 -1.55
C GLU A 22 0.41 -7.00 -2.71
N VAL A 23 -0.04 -7.36 -3.91
CA VAL A 23 0.83 -7.40 -5.11
C VAL A 23 1.34 -6.01 -5.49
N SER A 24 0.52 -4.97 -5.38
CA SER A 24 0.91 -3.59 -5.68
C SER A 24 1.84 -3.01 -4.63
N ALA A 25 1.61 -3.31 -3.35
CA ALA A 25 2.52 -2.92 -2.28
C ALA A 25 3.89 -3.60 -2.39
N ALA A 26 3.92 -4.91 -2.69
CA ALA A 26 5.16 -5.63 -2.95
C ALA A 26 5.93 -5.06 -4.16
N GLY A 27 5.20 -4.56 -5.16
CA GLY A 27 5.75 -3.87 -6.32
C GLY A 27 6.07 -2.38 -6.11
N SER A 28 5.97 -1.85 -4.88
CA SER A 28 6.15 -0.43 -4.55
C SER A 28 5.25 0.54 -5.35
N ARG A 29 4.12 0.07 -5.87
CA ARG A 29 3.14 0.87 -6.61
C ARG A 29 2.16 1.52 -5.64
N TRP A 30 2.65 2.46 -4.84
CA TRP A 30 1.90 3.02 -3.69
C TRP A 30 0.65 3.83 -4.08
N GLU A 31 0.66 4.51 -5.23
CA GLU A 31 -0.54 5.20 -5.75
C GLU A 31 -1.66 4.21 -6.14
N GLU A 32 -1.28 3.06 -6.70
CA GLU A 32 -2.22 1.98 -7.00
C GLU A 32 -2.79 1.39 -5.70
N VAL A 33 -1.95 1.21 -4.67
CA VAL A 33 -2.38 0.75 -3.35
C VAL A 33 -3.43 1.68 -2.75
N GLU A 34 -3.25 3.00 -2.85
CA GLU A 34 -4.22 3.99 -2.34
C GLU A 34 -5.57 3.89 -3.07
N THR A 35 -5.53 3.75 -4.40
CA THR A 35 -6.73 3.56 -5.23
C THR A 35 -7.49 2.29 -4.83
N LEU A 36 -6.78 1.18 -4.69
CA LEU A 36 -7.36 -0.11 -4.32
C LEU A 36 -7.89 -0.14 -2.88
N MET A 37 -7.24 0.56 -1.96
CA MET A 37 -7.72 0.72 -0.58
C MET A 37 -9.01 1.54 -0.51
N THR A 38 -9.15 2.54 -1.37
CA THR A 38 -10.40 3.31 -1.52
C THR A 38 -11.53 2.42 -2.04
N GLU A 39 -11.25 1.61 -3.08
CA GLU A 39 -12.18 0.60 -3.60
C GLU A 39 -12.61 -0.40 -2.51
N ARG A 40 -11.66 -0.85 -1.67
CA ARG A 40 -11.91 -1.77 -0.56
C ARG A 40 -12.82 -1.17 0.49
N ASN A 41 -12.61 0.10 0.83
CA ASN A 41 -13.44 0.80 1.81
C ASN A 41 -14.87 0.97 1.31
N ALA A 42 -15.05 1.39 0.06
CA ALA A 42 -16.38 1.48 -0.56
C ALA A 42 -17.08 0.12 -0.56
N MET A 43 -16.36 -0.96 -0.88
CA MET A 43 -16.91 -2.32 -0.83
C MET A 43 -17.38 -2.71 0.58
N LEU A 44 -16.59 -2.42 1.62
CA LEU A 44 -16.91 -2.74 3.01
C LEU A 44 -18.12 -1.95 3.54
N GLU A 45 -18.34 -0.73 3.07
CA GLU A 45 -19.49 0.10 3.44
C GLU A 45 -20.82 -0.56 3.02
N HIS A 46 -20.82 -1.24 1.88
CA HIS A 46 -21.99 -1.94 1.35
C HIS A 46 -22.19 -3.35 1.92
N MET A 47 -21.21 -3.91 2.64
CA MET A 47 -21.35 -5.22 3.27
C MET A 47 -22.15 -5.11 4.57
N THR A 48 -23.12 -6.01 4.75
CA THR A 48 -23.97 -6.05 5.94
C THR A 48 -23.99 -7.45 6.58
N GLY A 49 -24.53 -7.55 7.79
CA GLY A 49 -24.73 -8.83 8.46
C GLY A 49 -23.44 -9.58 8.84
N PRO A 50 -23.47 -10.92 8.89
CA PRO A 50 -22.34 -11.74 9.34
C PRO A 50 -21.09 -11.60 8.45
N ASP A 51 -21.28 -11.41 7.14
CA ASP A 51 -20.19 -11.26 6.18
C ASP A 51 -19.37 -9.98 6.42
N ARG A 52 -20.01 -8.91 6.88
CA ARG A 52 -19.33 -7.66 7.25
C ARG A 52 -18.25 -7.89 8.32
N ARG A 53 -18.55 -8.70 9.34
CA ARG A 53 -17.58 -8.98 10.42
C ARG A 53 -16.37 -9.77 9.91
N ALA A 54 -16.60 -10.76 9.06
CA ALA A 54 -15.51 -11.52 8.43
C ALA A 54 -14.66 -10.63 7.51
N ALA A 55 -15.33 -9.81 6.70
CA ALA A 55 -14.72 -8.84 5.80
C ALA A 55 -13.84 -7.81 6.52
N LEU A 56 -14.34 -7.23 7.62
CA LEU A 56 -13.57 -6.28 8.43
C LEU A 56 -12.32 -6.90 9.06
N ARG A 57 -12.39 -8.15 9.54
CA ARG A 57 -11.21 -8.86 10.06
C ARG A 57 -10.19 -9.12 8.96
N ALA A 58 -10.64 -9.53 7.77
CA ALA A 58 -9.75 -9.73 6.63
C ALA A 58 -9.07 -8.43 6.21
N ALA A 59 -9.83 -7.33 6.18
CA ALA A 59 -9.33 -6.00 5.87
C ALA A 59 -8.31 -5.51 6.90
N GLN A 60 -8.54 -5.74 8.20
CA GLN A 60 -7.56 -5.43 9.25
C GLN A 60 -6.25 -6.19 9.01
N LYS A 61 -6.31 -7.51 8.79
CA LYS A 61 -5.13 -8.33 8.53
C LYS A 61 -4.35 -7.89 7.30
N SER A 62 -5.05 -7.53 6.22
CA SER A 62 -4.42 -6.98 5.02
C SER A 62 -3.73 -5.64 5.31
N THR A 63 -4.39 -4.75 6.07
CA THR A 63 -3.84 -3.46 6.47
C THR A 63 -2.58 -3.61 7.33
N ASP A 64 -2.56 -4.56 8.26
CA ASP A 64 -1.39 -4.83 9.11
C ASP A 64 -0.17 -5.28 8.29
N ARG A 65 -0.39 -6.09 7.25
CA ARG A 65 0.66 -6.51 6.32
C ARG A 65 1.19 -5.33 5.50
N LEU A 66 0.31 -4.47 5.01
CA LEU A 66 0.70 -3.26 4.29
C LEU A 66 1.52 -2.32 5.16
N LEU A 67 1.14 -2.15 6.43
CA LEU A 67 1.91 -1.35 7.38
C LEU A 67 3.32 -1.92 7.59
N ALA A 68 3.47 -3.25 7.64
CA ALA A 68 4.78 -3.87 7.71
C ALA A 68 5.62 -3.61 6.45
N LEU A 69 5.03 -3.76 5.26
CA LEU A 69 5.70 -3.49 3.98
C LEU A 69 6.12 -2.01 3.86
N ALA A 70 5.22 -1.09 4.19
CA ALA A 70 5.49 0.35 4.15
C ALA A 70 6.61 0.76 5.12
N LYS A 71 6.65 0.15 6.32
CA LYS A 71 7.76 0.34 7.28
C LYS A 71 9.09 -0.13 6.70
N SER A 72 9.13 -1.29 6.05
CA SER A 72 10.35 -1.80 5.40
C SER A 72 10.82 -0.85 4.30
N ALA A 73 9.93 -0.47 3.39
CA ALA A 73 10.24 0.44 2.29
C ALA A 73 10.76 1.80 2.80
N ARG A 74 10.19 2.32 3.90
CA ARG A 74 10.68 3.56 4.53
C ARG A 74 12.11 3.43 5.07
N LEU A 75 12.45 2.29 5.67
CA LEU A 75 13.81 2.05 6.18
C LEU A 75 14.83 1.95 5.05
N GLU A 76 14.47 1.29 3.95
CA GLU A 76 15.30 1.20 2.74
C GLU A 76 15.57 2.59 2.15
N LEU A 77 14.53 3.39 1.94
CA LEU A 77 14.65 4.77 1.45
C LEU A 77 15.51 5.65 2.36
N ALA A 78 15.34 5.53 3.69
CA ALA A 78 16.16 6.25 4.65
C ALA A 78 17.64 5.86 4.55
N GLY A 79 17.93 4.56 4.36
CA GLY A 79 19.27 4.05 4.16
C GLY A 79 19.92 4.60 2.88
N ASP A 80 19.18 4.62 1.77
CA ASP A 80 19.67 5.11 0.49
C ASP A 80 19.88 6.63 0.50
N LEU A 81 18.98 7.39 1.13
CA LEU A 81 19.16 8.82 1.34
C LEU A 81 20.44 9.12 2.14
N ALA A 82 20.70 8.36 3.20
CA ALA A 82 21.92 8.51 4.00
C ALA A 82 23.19 8.20 3.17
N LYS A 83 23.16 7.20 2.30
CA LYS A 83 24.27 6.91 1.36
C LYS A 83 24.51 8.09 0.41
N LEU A 84 23.46 8.64 -0.18
CA LEU A 84 23.55 9.79 -1.09
C LEU A 84 24.13 11.03 -0.39
N GLN A 85 23.67 11.33 0.83
CA GLN A 85 24.19 12.44 1.63
C GLN A 85 25.68 12.28 1.94
N ARG A 86 26.13 11.07 2.30
CA ARG A 86 27.56 10.79 2.52
C ARG A 86 28.37 10.96 1.24
N GLY A 87 27.88 10.45 0.11
CA GLY A 87 28.53 10.59 -1.19
C GLY A 87 28.67 12.05 -1.64
N ARG A 88 27.62 12.86 -1.42
CA ARG A 88 27.65 14.30 -1.67
C ARG A 88 28.70 15.00 -0.80
N LYS A 89 28.70 14.74 0.52
CA LYS A 89 29.68 15.31 1.45
C LYS A 89 31.13 14.96 1.06
N ALA A 90 31.39 13.71 0.68
CA ALA A 90 32.72 13.29 0.23
C ALA A 90 33.15 14.01 -1.06
N THR A 91 32.23 14.21 -1.99
CA THR A 91 32.47 14.95 -3.23
C THR A 91 32.78 16.43 -2.96
N ASP A 92 32.04 17.05 -2.04
CA ASP A 92 32.24 18.45 -1.65
C ASP A 92 33.62 18.63 -0.99
N ILE A 93 34.04 17.72 -0.11
CA ILE A 93 35.38 17.71 0.49
C ILE A 93 36.48 17.54 -0.58
N TYR A 94 36.30 16.62 -1.52
CA TYR A 94 37.27 16.41 -2.60
C TYR A 94 37.44 17.66 -3.46
N ARG A 95 36.33 18.34 -3.81
CA ARG A 95 36.36 19.60 -4.57
C ARG A 95 37.02 20.74 -3.82
N ALA A 96 36.86 20.81 -2.50
CA ALA A 96 37.45 21.87 -1.68
C ALA A 96 38.97 21.73 -1.47
N ASN A 97 39.52 20.53 -1.64
CA ASN A 97 40.95 20.24 -1.48
C ASN A 97 41.71 20.13 -2.82
N ARG A 98 41.12 20.63 -3.91
CA ARG A 98 41.69 20.69 -5.25
C ARG A 98 41.78 22.14 -5.70
#